data_AF-A0A377M2I4-F1
#
_entry.id   AF-A0A377M2I4-F1
#
_cell.length_a   1.000
_cell.length_b   1.000
_cell.length_c   1.000
_cell.angle_alpha   90.00
_cell.angle_beta   90.00
_cell.angle_gamma   90.00
#
_symmetry.space_group_name_H-M   'P 1'
#
loop_
_entity.id
_entity.type
_entity.pdbx_description
1 polymer ?
#
loop_
_entity_poly.entity_id
_entity_poly.type
_entity_poly.pdbx_seq_one_letter_code
_entity_poly.pdbx_strand_id
1 'polypeptide(L)'
;MIWTCLAFDPDNPMPLPTMPHWDDDGFQQINCPAFEVNGFAGRQVEGFLDVAHFAWIHTSTFADPDNQLVPTYQPQETPFGFVADYWSSVSNYPASADVQAPEGLPVAAPF
;
A
#
# COMPACT_ATOMS: atom_id res chain seq x y z
N MET A 1 12.06 -9.59 -10.52
CA MET A 1 11.28 -8.94 -11.59
C MET A 1 12.21 -8.57 -12.74
N ILE A 2 11.70 -8.35 -13.95
CA ILE A 2 12.48 -7.82 -15.07
C ILE A 2 11.86 -6.48 -15.47
N TRP A 3 12.67 -5.42 -15.47
CA TRP A 3 12.24 -4.07 -15.82
C TRP A 3 12.66 -3.72 -17.24
N THR A 4 11.84 -2.94 -17.94
CA THR A 4 12.14 -2.43 -19.29
C THR A 4 11.81 -0.94 -19.36
N CYS A 5 12.61 -0.18 -20.09
CA CYS A 5 12.38 1.23 -20.37
C CYS A 5 12.37 1.43 -21.89
N LEU A 6 11.22 1.81 -22.44
CA LEU A 6 11.03 1.94 -23.90
C LEU A 6 11.65 3.22 -24.46
N ALA A 7 11.88 4.23 -23.61
CA ALA A 7 12.44 5.53 -23.97
C ALA A 7 13.61 5.86 -23.04
N PHE A 8 14.65 5.03 -23.10
CA PHE A 8 15.84 5.18 -22.26
C PHE A 8 16.67 6.41 -22.69
N ASP A 9 16.94 7.28 -21.73
CA ASP A 9 17.89 8.40 -21.87
C ASP A 9 19.21 8.02 -21.17
N PRO A 10 20.32 7.85 -21.90
CA PRO A 10 21.61 7.50 -21.32
C PRO A 10 22.21 8.62 -20.47
N ASP A 11 21.87 9.88 -20.75
CA ASP A 11 22.36 11.05 -20.01
C ASP A 11 21.54 11.28 -18.74
N ASN A 12 20.27 10.87 -18.74
CA ASN A 12 19.35 10.97 -17.60
C ASN A 12 18.60 9.64 -17.35
N PRO A 13 19.27 8.58 -16.87
CA PRO A 13 18.63 7.31 -16.65
C PRO A 13 17.60 7.39 -15.52
N MET A 14 16.36 6.94 -15.79
CA MET A 14 15.32 6.82 -14.76
C MET A 14 15.67 5.71 -13.76
N PRO A 15 15.61 5.96 -12.44
CA PRO A 15 15.85 4.92 -11.46
C PRO A 15 14.74 3.86 -11.50
N LEU A 16 15.10 2.63 -11.13
CA LEU A 16 14.09 1.60 -10.86
C LEU A 16 13.36 1.92 -9.55
N PRO A 17 12.09 1.52 -9.40
CA PRO A 17 11.39 1.64 -8.13
C PRO A 17 12.15 0.93 -7.01
N THR A 18 12.31 1.62 -5.87
CA THR A 18 12.93 1.05 -4.67
C THR A 18 11.91 0.22 -3.91
N MET A 19 12.29 -0.98 -3.50
CA MET A 19 11.56 -1.77 -2.50
C MET A 19 12.32 -1.69 -1.17
N PRO A 20 11.87 -0.88 -0.19
CA PRO A 20 12.52 -0.78 1.10
C PRO A 20 12.65 -2.16 1.77
N HIS A 21 13.73 -2.36 2.52
CA HIS A 21 13.99 -3.58 3.31
C HIS A 21 14.13 -4.89 2.54
N TRP A 22 14.22 -4.85 1.20
CA TRP A 22 14.32 -6.07 0.40
C TRP A 22 15.56 -6.91 0.76
N ASP A 23 16.70 -6.26 0.97
CA ASP A 23 17.99 -6.90 1.29
C ASP A 23 18.36 -6.83 2.79
N ASP A 24 17.47 -6.30 3.63
CA ASP A 24 17.74 -6.11 5.05
C ASP A 24 17.54 -7.43 5.83
N ASP A 25 18.49 -7.73 6.72
CA ASP A 25 18.38 -8.86 7.64
C ASP A 25 17.12 -8.70 8.52
N GLY A 26 16.37 -9.79 8.69
CA GLY A 26 15.11 -9.81 9.46
C GLY A 26 13.84 -9.69 8.63
N PHE A 27 13.96 -9.45 7.31
CA PHE A 27 12.84 -9.46 6.37
C PHE A 27 12.88 -10.71 5.48
N GLN A 28 11.71 -11.17 5.03
CA GLN A 28 11.59 -12.27 4.09
C GLN A 28 11.25 -11.74 2.69
N GLN A 29 12.07 -12.10 1.71
CA GLN A 29 11.79 -11.83 0.30
C GLN A 29 10.69 -12.77 -0.22
N ILE A 30 9.52 -12.21 -0.56
CA ILE A 30 8.39 -12.96 -1.14
C ILE A 30 8.03 -12.31 -2.47
N ASN A 31 8.18 -13.06 -3.56
CA ASN A 31 7.71 -12.64 -4.87
C ASN A 31 6.39 -13.34 -5.19
N CYS A 32 5.30 -12.58 -5.21
CA CYS A 32 3.98 -13.09 -5.55
C CYS A 32 3.87 -13.34 -7.06
N PRO A 33 3.19 -14.42 -7.49
CA PRO A 33 2.86 -14.60 -8.90
C PRO A 33 2.06 -13.41 -9.44
N ALA A 34 2.35 -13.00 -10.67
CA ALA A 34 1.53 -12.01 -11.35
C ALA A 34 0.14 -12.58 -11.66
N PHE A 35 -0.86 -11.72 -11.67
CA PHE A 35 -2.22 -12.03 -12.09
C PHE A 35 -2.76 -10.89 -12.95
N GLU A 36 -3.72 -11.21 -13.81
CA GLU A 36 -4.31 -10.24 -14.72
C GLU A 36 -5.48 -9.52 -14.06
N VAL A 37 -5.48 -8.19 -14.22
CA VAL A 37 -6.62 -7.33 -13.90
C VAL A 37 -7.04 -6.67 -15.21
N ASN A 38 -8.31 -6.83 -15.59
CA ASN A 38 -8.86 -6.16 -16.76
C ASN A 38 -9.13 -4.68 -16.46
N GLY A 39 -8.06 -3.92 -16.24
CA GLY A 39 -8.10 -2.53 -15.81
C GLY A 39 -6.82 -1.78 -16.19
N PHE A 40 -6.94 -0.46 -16.30
CA PHE A 40 -5.79 0.42 -16.51
C PHE A 40 -4.88 0.43 -15.27
N ALA A 41 -3.56 0.41 -15.48
CA ALA A 41 -2.59 0.39 -14.38
C ALA A 41 -2.80 1.52 -13.35
N GLY A 42 -3.13 2.73 -13.81
CA GLY A 42 -3.43 3.85 -12.91
C GLY A 42 -4.65 3.59 -12.01
N ARG A 43 -5.68 2.87 -12.49
CA ARG A 43 -6.83 2.48 -11.66
C ARG A 43 -6.45 1.44 -10.61
N GLN A 44 -5.51 0.56 -10.93
CA GLN A 44 -4.98 -0.40 -9.95
C GLN A 44 -4.16 0.31 -8.86
N VAL A 45 -3.39 1.34 -9.23
CA VAL A 45 -2.68 2.19 -8.26
C VAL A 45 -3.66 2.96 -7.39
N GLU A 46 -4.65 3.65 -7.99
CA GLU A 46 -5.71 4.35 -7.26
C GLU A 46 -6.44 3.41 -6.29
N GLY A 47 -6.87 2.24 -6.74
CA GLY A 47 -7.58 1.27 -5.91
C GLY A 47 -6.71 0.60 -4.84
N PHE A 48 -5.38 0.62 -4.96
CA PHE A 48 -4.48 0.15 -3.91
C PHE A 48 -4.26 1.21 -2.82
N LEU A 49 -4.21 2.48 -3.22
CA LEU A 49 -3.96 3.62 -2.33
C LEU A 49 -5.24 4.19 -1.69
N ASP A 50 -6.42 3.87 -2.22
CA ASP A 50 -7.69 4.37 -1.69
C ASP A 50 -8.08 3.65 -0.40
N VAL A 51 -8.06 4.39 0.71
CA VAL A 51 -8.54 3.89 2.00
C VAL A 51 -10.07 3.97 2.10
N ALA A 52 -10.71 4.87 1.33
CA ALA A 52 -12.15 5.14 1.47
C ALA A 52 -13.02 3.94 1.08
N HIS A 53 -12.55 3.04 0.21
CA HIS A 53 -13.31 1.84 -0.15
C HIS A 53 -13.26 0.74 0.93
N PHE A 54 -12.41 0.86 1.96
CA PHE A 54 -12.18 -0.20 2.95
C PHE A 54 -13.49 -0.65 3.60
N ALA A 55 -14.27 0.29 4.17
CA ALA A 55 -15.52 0.01 4.86
C ALA A 55 -16.65 -0.54 3.95
N TRP A 56 -16.42 -0.62 2.64
CA TRP A 56 -17.41 -1.08 1.66
C TRP A 56 -17.03 -2.41 1.00
N ILE A 57 -15.74 -2.61 0.69
CA ILE A 57 -15.25 -3.77 -0.06
C ILE A 57 -14.54 -4.79 0.86
N HIS A 58 -13.92 -4.33 1.95
CA HIS A 58 -13.04 -5.14 2.79
C HIS A 58 -13.62 -5.48 4.17
N THR A 59 -14.95 -5.45 4.31
CA THR A 59 -15.68 -5.63 5.59
C THR A 59 -15.49 -7.00 6.22
N SER A 60 -15.14 -8.02 5.43
CA SER A 60 -14.88 -9.38 5.91
C SER A 60 -13.38 -9.68 6.07
N THR A 61 -12.50 -8.69 5.88
CA THR A 61 -11.04 -8.92 5.87
C THR A 61 -10.30 -8.00 6.84
N PHE A 62 -10.24 -6.70 6.56
CA PHE A 62 -9.36 -5.76 7.26
C PHE A 62 -9.97 -4.36 7.44
N ALA A 63 -11.30 -4.25 7.32
CA ALA A 63 -12.01 -3.00 7.51
C ALA A 63 -13.16 -3.16 8.51
N ASP A 64 -13.46 -2.07 9.21
CA ASP A 64 -14.66 -1.93 10.03
C ASP A 64 -15.76 -1.25 9.18
N PRO A 65 -16.89 -1.93 8.89
CA PRO A 65 -17.97 -1.35 8.11
C PRO A 65 -18.63 -0.14 8.77
N ASP A 66 -18.50 0.04 10.10
CA ASP A 66 -19.04 1.18 10.84
C ASP A 66 -18.08 2.38 10.89
N ASN A 67 -16.85 2.23 10.37
CA ASN A 67 -15.84 3.27 10.31
C ASN A 67 -15.57 3.74 8.87
N GLN A 68 -16.50 4.50 8.28
CA GLN A 68 -16.39 4.91 6.88
C GLN A 68 -15.66 6.25 6.67
N LEU A 69 -15.41 7.01 7.74
CA LEU A 69 -14.78 8.32 7.64
C LEU A 69 -13.26 8.19 7.57
N VAL A 70 -12.68 8.56 6.43
CA VAL A 70 -11.22 8.71 6.30
C VAL A 70 -10.83 10.12 6.76
N PRO A 71 -10.01 10.27 7.81
CA PRO A 71 -9.50 11.57 8.22
C PRO A 71 -8.64 12.21 7.12
N THR A 72 -8.58 13.54 7.11
CA THR A 72 -7.70 14.25 6.19
C THR A 72 -6.23 13.94 6.50
N TYR A 73 -5.50 13.49 5.48
CA TYR A 73 -4.04 13.43 5.47
C TYR A 73 -3.51 14.23 4.26
N GLN A 74 -2.25 14.67 4.33
CA GLN A 74 -1.65 15.48 3.26
C GLN A 74 -0.52 14.69 2.59
N PRO A 75 -0.61 14.40 1.28
CA PRO A 75 0.51 13.84 0.55
C PRO A 75 1.63 14.86 0.44
N GLN A 76 2.87 14.36 0.49
CA GLN A 76 4.08 15.13 0.30
C GLN A 76 4.72 14.69 -1.02
N GLU A 77 4.85 15.60 -1.97
CA GLU A 77 5.53 15.33 -3.23
C GLU A 77 7.02 14.99 -2.99
N THR A 78 7.54 14.06 -3.77
CA THR A 78 8.96 13.75 -3.82
C THR A 78 9.48 14.01 -5.24
N PRO A 79 10.80 13.96 -5.49
CA PRO A 79 11.31 14.02 -6.87
C PRO A 79 10.72 12.93 -7.79
N PHE A 80 10.19 11.84 -7.20
CA PHE A 80 9.58 10.74 -7.93
C PHE A 80 8.35 10.19 -7.18
N GLY A 81 7.20 10.86 -7.34
CA GLY A 81 5.92 10.46 -6.75
C GLY A 81 5.56 11.29 -5.51
N PHE A 82 4.98 10.63 -4.50
CA PHE A 82 4.60 11.25 -3.23
C PHE A 82 4.66 10.22 -2.10
N VAL A 83 4.67 10.71 -0.86
CA VAL A 83 4.48 9.90 0.36
C VAL A 83 3.26 10.43 1.10
N ALA A 84 2.45 9.55 1.66
CA ALA A 84 1.30 9.94 2.48
C ALA A 84 1.17 9.01 3.69
N ASP A 85 1.08 9.59 4.88
CA ASP A 85 0.87 8.84 6.10
C ASP A 85 -0.62 8.72 6.44
N TYR A 86 -1.11 7.50 6.55
CA TYR A 86 -2.45 7.20 7.05
C TYR A 86 -2.36 6.37 8.33
N TRP A 87 -3.10 6.82 9.35
CA TRP A 87 -3.16 6.17 10.66
C TRP A 87 -4.49 5.43 10.78
N SER A 88 -4.43 4.09 10.79
CA SER A 88 -5.62 3.25 10.98
C SER A 88 -5.83 2.93 12.45
N SER A 89 -7.09 2.96 12.89
CA SER A 89 -7.54 2.40 14.16
C SER A 89 -7.94 0.92 14.04
N VAL A 90 -7.99 0.38 12.81
CA VAL A 90 -8.34 -1.03 12.58
C VAL A 90 -7.13 -1.91 12.89
N SER A 91 -7.37 -3.02 13.57
CA SER A 91 -6.30 -3.96 13.94
C SER A 91 -5.61 -4.55 12.72
N ASN A 92 -4.29 -4.75 12.81
CA ASN A 92 -3.49 -5.46 11.82
C ASN A 92 -3.53 -7.00 11.95
N TYR A 93 -4.31 -7.54 12.89
CA TYR A 93 -4.58 -8.98 12.95
C TYR A 93 -5.66 -9.37 11.94
N PRO A 94 -5.65 -10.61 11.42
CA PRO A 94 -6.72 -11.11 10.57
C PRO A 94 -8.09 -10.98 11.25
N ALA A 95 -9.16 -10.69 10.50
CA ALA A 95 -10.52 -10.65 11.06
C ALA A 95 -10.96 -11.96 11.73
N SER A 96 -10.32 -13.08 11.41
CA SER A 96 -10.55 -14.38 12.04
C SER A 96 -9.78 -14.61 13.35
N ALA A 97 -8.95 -13.66 13.80
CA ALA A 97 -8.16 -13.81 15.01
C ALA A 97 -9.00 -13.54 16.26
N ASP A 98 -8.80 -14.37 17.30
CA ASP A 98 -9.41 -14.18 18.62
C ASP A 98 -8.78 -13.01 19.40
N VAL A 99 -7.75 -12.38 18.84
CA VAL A 99 -7.01 -11.26 19.43
C VAL A 99 -7.07 -10.05 18.51
N GLN A 100 -7.21 -8.89 19.13
CA GLN A 100 -7.15 -7.59 18.46
C GLN A 100 -5.92 -6.83 18.96
N ALA A 101 -5.47 -5.87 18.16
CA ALA A 101 -4.42 -4.95 18.59
C ALA A 101 -4.89 -4.19 19.85
N PRO A 102 -3.99 -3.91 20.81
CA PRO A 102 -4.32 -3.07 21.96
C PRO A 102 -4.90 -1.72 21.53
N GLU A 103 -5.84 -1.20 22.32
CA GLU A 103 -6.43 0.12 22.06
C GLU A 103 -5.35 1.21 22.05
N GLY A 104 -5.39 2.09 21.05
CA GLY A 104 -4.45 3.20 20.91
C GLY A 104 -3.08 2.83 20.34
N LEU A 105 -2.87 1.60 19.88
CA LEU A 105 -1.66 1.23 19.14
C LEU A 105 -1.86 1.62 17.66
N PRO A 106 -1.18 2.68 17.17
CA PRO A 106 -1.37 3.10 15.80
C PRO A 106 -0.85 2.02 14.85
N VAL A 107 -1.69 1.58 13.92
CA VAL A 107 -1.24 0.80 12.77
C VAL A 107 -0.92 1.80 11.67
N ALA A 108 0.37 2.09 11.50
CA ALA A 108 0.84 2.76 10.30
C ALA A 108 0.74 1.75 9.15
N ALA A 109 -0.13 2.02 8.17
CA ALA A 109 -0.02 1.40 6.87
C ALA A 109 0.92 2.29 6.05
N PRO A 110 2.17 1.89 5.79
CA PRO A 110 2.99 2.62 4.83
C PRO A 110 2.31 2.45 3.47
N PHE A 111 1.80 3.55 2.92
CA PHE A 111 1.36 3.64 1.53
C PHE A 111 2.43 4.34 0.70
#